data_AF-A0A975QB58-F1
#
_entry.id   AF-A0A975QB58-F1
#
_cell.length_a   1.000
_cell.length_b   1.000
_cell.length_c   1.000
_cell.angle_alpha   90.00
_cell.angle_beta   90.00
_cell.angle_gamma   90.00
#
_symmetry.space_group_name_H-M   'P 1'
#
loop_
_entity.id
_entity.type
_entity.pdbx_description
1 polymer ?
#
loop_
_entity_poly.entity_id
_entity_poly.type
_entity_poly.pdbx_seq_one_letter_code
_entity_poly.pdbx_strand_id
1 'polypeptide(L)' 'MKNGSYIIFHSIGEVEADLDAREDTVIIKINVNDSVDNPVNQNVYYLTTDSHHEVIEVQVDGKSIPFDGVTN' A
#
# COMPACT_ATOMS: atom_id res chain seq x y z
N MET A 1 17.07 13.25 1.21
CA MET A 1 15.97 13.72 2.08
C MET A 1 14.98 12.58 2.20
N LYS A 2 14.42 12.32 3.39
CA LYS A 2 13.33 11.35 3.54
C LYS A 2 12.04 12.04 3.13
N ASN A 3 11.36 11.51 2.12
CA ASN A 3 10.05 12.00 1.70
C ASN A 3 9.00 11.05 2.26
N GLY A 4 7.96 11.63 2.84
CA GLY A 4 6.81 10.92 3.39
C GLY A 4 5.62 11.07 2.46
N SER A 5 4.90 9.99 2.22
CA SER A 5 3.68 9.99 1.42
C SER A 5 2.60 9.21 2.14
N TYR A 6 1.33 9.55 1.88
CA TYR A 6 0.20 8.81 2.40
C TYR A 6 -0.41 7.92 1.33
N ILE A 7 -0.70 6.69 1.70
CA ILE A 7 -1.43 5.74 0.87
C ILE A 7 -2.81 5.58 1.49
N ILE A 8 -3.82 5.94 0.70
CA ILE A 8 -5.23 5.92 1.11
C ILE A 8 -5.96 4.98 0.18
N PHE A 9 -6.63 3.96 0.73
CA PHE A 9 -7.44 3.02 -0.03
C PHE A 9 -8.64 2.54 0.77
N HIS A 10 -9.62 2.00 0.05
CA HIS A 10 -10.83 1.42 0.64
C HIS A 10 -10.84 -0.09 0.40
N SER A 11 -11.18 -0.87 1.42
CA SER A 11 -11.33 -2.33 1.32
C SER A 11 -12.50 -2.82 2.17
N ILE A 12 -13.03 -3.99 1.82
CA ILE A 12 -14.05 -4.69 2.61
C ILE A 12 -13.30 -5.61 3.58
N GLY A 13 -13.53 -5.46 4.87
CA GLY A 13 -12.92 -6.32 5.89
C GLY A 13 -11.60 -5.83 6.46
N GLU A 14 -10.91 -6.74 7.16
CA GLU A 14 -9.67 -6.44 7.85
C GLU A 14 -8.49 -6.46 6.86
N VAL A 15 -7.50 -5.61 7.12
CA VAL A 15 -6.32 -5.47 6.27
C VAL A 15 -5.07 -5.75 7.07
N GLU A 16 -4.23 -6.62 6.52
CA GLU A 16 -2.84 -6.77 6.93
C GLU A 16 -1.94 -6.13 5.87
N ALA A 17 -1.01 -5.29 6.31
CA ALA A 17 -0.06 -4.63 5.43
C ALA A 17 1.38 -4.97 5.81
N ASP A 18 2.20 -5.26 4.80
CA ASP A 18 3.63 -5.55 4.92
C ASP A 18 4.43 -4.78 3.85
N LEU A 19 5.72 -4.60 4.09
CA LEU A 19 6.63 -3.83 3.25
C LEU A 19 7.86 -4.65 2.88
N ASP A 20 8.14 -4.72 1.57
CA ASP A 20 9.28 -5.43 1.01
C ASP A 20 10.06 -4.47 0.11
N ALA A 21 11.26 -4.09 0.54
CA ALA A 21 12.12 -3.16 -0.18
C ALA A 21 13.16 -3.95 -0.99
N ARG A 22 13.19 -3.71 -2.31
CA ARG A 22 14.06 -4.41 -3.26
C ARG A 22 14.69 -3.44 -4.22
N GLU A 23 16.02 -3.33 -4.18
CA GLU A 23 16.79 -2.45 -5.07
C GLU A 23 16.23 -1.02 -5.07
N ASP A 24 15.51 -0.64 -6.12
CA ASP A 24 14.89 0.66 -6.35
C ASP A 24 13.37 0.69 -6.10
N THR A 25 12.78 -0.44 -5.72
CA THR A 25 11.35 -0.66 -5.63
C THR A 25 10.90 -0.95 -4.20
N VAL A 26 9.90 -0.21 -3.72
CA VAL A 26 9.17 -0.53 -2.50
C VAL A 26 7.88 -1.26 -2.88
N ILE A 27 7.74 -2.49 -2.42
CA ILE A 27 6.54 -3.31 -2.61
C ILE A 27 5.72 -3.27 -1.34
N ILE A 28 4.48 -2.82 -1.47
CA ILE A 28 3.51 -2.72 -0.39
C ILE A 28 2.53 -3.87 -0.58
N LYS A 29 2.56 -4.83 0.33
CA LYS A 29 1.73 -6.03 0.28
C LYS A 29 0.53 -5.81 1.19
N ILE A 30 -0.65 -5.87 0.61
CA ILE A 30 -1.93 -5.73 1.28
C ILE A 30 -2.63 -7.07 1.15
N ASN A 31 -2.95 -7.70 2.28
CA ASN A 31 -3.82 -8.86 2.30
C ASN A 31 -5.15 -8.43 2.91
N VAL A 32 -6.24 -8.73 2.23
CA VAL A 32 -7.58 -8.38 2.70
C VAL A 32 -8.28 -9.65 3.14
N ASN A 33 -8.84 -9.63 4.35
CA ASN A 33 -9.67 -10.71 4.84
C ASN A 33 -11.14 -10.35 4.62
N ASP A 34 -11.60 -10.73 3.43
CA ASP A 34 -12.92 -10.42 2.90
C ASP A 34 -13.98 -11.31 3.59
N SER A 35 -14.66 -10.76 4.60
CA SER A 35 -15.95 -11.32 5.04
C SER A 35 -17.08 -10.48 4.46
N VAL A 36 -18.07 -11.15 3.85
CA VAL A 36 -19.16 -10.55 3.06
C VAL A 36 -20.03 -9.58 3.87
N ASP A 37 -20.00 -9.68 5.20
CA ASP A 37 -20.77 -8.81 6.12
C ASP A 37 -19.97 -7.60 6.65
N ASN A 38 -18.72 -7.42 6.23
CA ASN A 38 -17.89 -6.35 6.74
C ASN A 38 -18.15 -5.01 6.01
N PRO A 39 -18.14 -3.87 6.72
CA PRO A 39 -18.24 -2.57 6.09
C PRO A 39 -17.00 -2.26 5.24
N VAL A 40 -17.18 -1.40 4.22
CA VAL A 40 -16.05 -0.78 3.51
C VAL A 40 -15.36 0.19 4.47
N ASN A 41 -14.07 -0.04 4.73
CA ASN A 41 -13.26 0.80 5.59
C ASN A 41 -12.23 1.58 4.77
N GLN A 42 -11.96 2.83 5.15
CA GLN A 42 -10.82 3.59 4.63
C GLN A 42 -9.58 3.27 5.47
N ASN A 43 -8.52 2.82 4.80
CA ASN A 43 -7.23 2.57 5.41
C ASN A 43 -6.23 3.66 4.99
N VAL A 44 -5.42 4.10 5.94
CA VAL A 44 -4.41 5.15 5.72
C VAL A 44 -3.07 4.65 6.25
N TYR A 45 -2.09 4.54 5.37
CA TYR A 45 -0.72 4.17 5.71
C TYR A 45 0.24 5.30 5.39
N TYR A 46 1.19 5.53 6.30
CA TYR A 46 2.26 6.47 6.10
C TYR A 46 3.49 5.73 5.57
N LEU A 47 3.92 6.07 4.37
CA LEU A 47 5.09 5.51 3.73
C LEU A 47 6.26 6.49 3.86
N THR A 48 7.40 6.01 4.35
CA THR A 48 8.66 6.75 4.29
C THR A 48 9.58 6.12 3.26
N THR A 49 9.86 6.85 2.19
CA THR A 49 10.86 6.47 1.18
C THR A 49 12.17 7.21 1.40
N ASP A 50 13.28 6.54 1.10
CA ASP A 50 14.58 7.21 0.94
C ASP A 50 14.89 7.44 -0.56
N SER A 51 15.98 8.16 -0.85
CA SER A 51 16.33 8.53 -2.22
C SER A 51 16.78 7.36 -3.12
N HIS A 52 16.87 6.13 -2.61
CA HIS A 52 17.20 4.95 -3.41
C HIS A 52 15.97 4.27 -4.00
N HIS A 53 14.77 4.59 -3.51
CA HIS A 53 13.55 3.95 -3.97
C HIS A 53 12.79 4.87 -4.92
N GLU A 54 12.83 4.53 -6.21
CA GLU A 54 12.20 5.30 -7.30
C GLU A 54 10.81 4.77 -7.67
N VAL A 55 10.52 3.51 -7.33
CA VAL A 55 9.28 2.82 -7.71
C VAL A 55 8.50 2.39 -6.47
N ILE A 56 7.19 2.61 -6.48
CA ILE A 56 6.26 2.05 -5.50
C ILE A 56 5.33 1.09 -6.23
N GLU A 57 5.36 -0.17 -5.82
CA GLU A 57 4.44 -1.21 -6.28
C GLU A 57 3.45 -1.54 -5.15
N VAL A 58 2.16 -1.62 -5.48
CA VAL A 58 1.14 -2.08 -4.54
C VAL A 58 0.62 -3.43 -5.00
N GLN A 59 0.64 -4.42 -4.09
CA GLN A 59 0.11 -5.75 -4.32
C GLN A 59 -1.06 -6.01 -3.37
N VAL A 60 -2.21 -6.40 -3.92
CA VAL A 60 -3.36 -6.89 -3.15
C VAL A 60 -3.50 -8.39 -3.35
N ASP A 61 -3.45 -9.15 -2.25
CA ASP A 61 -3.45 -10.63 -2.24
C ASP A 61 -2.42 -11.22 -3.21
N GLY A 62 -1.22 -10.62 -3.23
CA GLY A 62 -0.09 -11.01 -4.08
C GLY A 62 -0.20 -10.58 -5.55
N LYS A 63 -1.21 -9.80 -5.95
CA LYS A 63 -1.37 -9.29 -7.32
C LYS A 63 -1.08 -7.80 -7.38
N SER A 64 -0.20 -7.38 -8.29
CA SER A 64 0.08 -5.97 -8.53
C SER A 64 -1.16 -5.24 -9.04
N ILE A 65 -1.49 -4.13 -8.40
CA ILE A 65 -2.62 -3.28 -8.78
C ILE A 65 -2.14 -1.90 -9.22
N PRO A 66 -2.68 -1.34 -10.31
CA PRO A 66 -2.43 0.04 -10.67
C PRO A 66 -3.14 0.98 -9.68
N PHE A 67 -2.56 2.16 -9.46
CA PHE A 67 -3.19 3.23 -8.69
C PHE A 67 -2.91 4.59 -9.33
N ASP A 68 -3.86 5.51 -9.21
CA ASP A 68 -3.90 6.73 -10.04
C ASP A 68 -3.01 7.88 -9.52
N GLY A 69 -2.52 7.82 -8.27
CA GLY A 69 -1.59 8.85 -7.80
C GLY A 69 -1.12 8.69 -6.35
N VAL A 70 0.05 9.26 -6.08
CA VAL A 70 0.59 9.50 -4.74
C VAL A 70 0.38 10.99 -4.42
N THR A 71 -0.22 11.28 -3.27
CA THR A 71 -0.30 12.66 -2.76
C THR A 71 0.75 12.87 -1.67
N ASN A 72 1.46 14.02 -1.73
CA ASN A 72 2.44 14.47 -0.74
C ASN A 72 1.88 15.60 0.12
#